data_AF-A0A9R1VWC8-F1
#
_entry.id   AF-A0A9R1VWC8-F1
#
_cell.length_a   1.000
_cell.length_b   1.000
_cell.length_c   1.000
_cell.angle_alpha   90.00
_cell.angle_beta   90.00
_cell.angle_gamma   90.00
#
_symmetry.space_group_name_H-M   'P 1'
#
loop_
_entity.id
_entity.type
_entity.pdbx_description
1 polymer ?
#
loop_
_entity_poly.entity_id
_entity_poly.type
_entity_poly.pdbx_seq_one_letter_code
_entity_poly.pdbx_strand_id
1 'polypeptide(L)'
;MSHQVFFLYIVKIFIVFYSNSHRFVFFLLNNIYWRTKLPCRHTSYKGNDANGLPQYSSMTNPSSSFSFSFITGFITLHLLWTSTCYASGCYTSIISFGDSLADTGNLKQLDSIKNEQPLHFFLPPYGETFFHTPTGRCSNGRLIIDFIAEGIRLPLVRPFVGAKGNRLMESRSGVNFAVVGATALDSSFHAARGVDNPLTNSSLRVQLSWFKQSLQSICLNVEDCKHLIERSLILMGEIGGNDYNHALQAGKSIDEVETYIPFVIEAIGSAVNELIDLGAKTLLVPGNLPIGCSPVYLTMYYGSDKEEYDNSTGCLIRLNKLALYHNELLQIALNQIRKRHPDVIIIYADYYNAAMQIFRSPKKYGFTNGALKACCGGGGPFNYNSSVPCAHPSSNLCLQPHTYVNWDGLHLTQAAYKFIYKSLFQGPYTTPQFNHVCHTQILKEMVGLSSSM
;
A
#
# COMPACT_ATOMS: atom_id res chain seq x y z
N MET A 1 51.72 -6.53 29.62
CA MET A 1 50.73 -7.47 29.07
C MET A 1 50.52 -7.12 27.61
N SER A 2 51.18 -7.87 26.76
CA SER A 2 51.39 -7.58 25.34
C SER A 2 50.16 -7.96 24.51
N HIS A 3 49.80 -7.06 23.61
CA HIS A 3 48.73 -7.18 22.64
C HIS A 3 48.86 -8.45 21.78
N GLN A 4 47.80 -9.26 21.71
CA GLN A 4 47.63 -10.24 20.64
C GLN A 4 46.88 -9.57 19.48
N VAL A 5 47.59 -9.48 18.35
CA VAL A 5 47.07 -9.10 17.03
C VAL A 5 46.40 -10.34 16.43
N PHE A 6 45.11 -10.26 16.08
CA PHE A 6 44.42 -11.30 15.32
C PHE A 6 44.64 -11.04 13.82
N PHE A 7 45.27 -11.99 13.13
CA PHE A 7 45.32 -12.00 11.67
C PHE A 7 44.05 -12.66 11.12
N LEU A 8 43.30 -11.91 10.30
CA LEU A 8 42.21 -12.43 9.49
C LEU A 8 42.81 -13.02 8.21
N TYR A 9 42.87 -14.34 8.08
CA TYR A 9 43.17 -14.97 6.79
C TYR A 9 41.91 -14.96 5.92
N ILE A 10 41.87 -14.09 4.91
CA ILE A 10 40.87 -14.18 3.84
C ILE A 10 41.33 -15.26 2.87
N VAL A 11 40.73 -16.45 2.92
CA VAL A 11 40.87 -17.43 1.84
C VAL A 11 39.89 -17.01 0.73
N LYS A 12 40.40 -16.43 -0.37
CA LYS A 12 39.60 -16.28 -1.59
C LYS A 12 39.51 -17.65 -2.26
N ILE A 13 38.34 -18.29 -2.17
CA ILE A 13 38.01 -19.42 -3.06
C ILE A 13 37.54 -18.81 -4.38
N PHE A 14 38.32 -19.02 -5.44
CA PHE A 14 37.89 -18.72 -6.81
C PHE A 14 37.25 -19.98 -7.39
N ILE A 15 36.00 -19.89 -7.83
CA ILE A 15 35.40 -20.89 -8.69
C ILE A 15 35.37 -20.31 -10.10
N VAL A 16 36.16 -20.90 -11.00
CA VAL A 16 36.16 -20.58 -12.43
C VAL A 16 35.44 -21.72 -13.14
N PHE A 17 34.33 -21.41 -13.81
CA PHE A 17 33.66 -22.36 -14.71
C PHE A 17 34.16 -22.14 -16.13
N TYR A 18 34.57 -23.22 -16.80
CA TYR A 18 34.78 -23.25 -18.24
C TYR A 18 33.59 -23.91 -18.89
N SER A 19 32.90 -23.16 -19.76
CA SER A 19 32.02 -23.71 -20.79
C SER A 19 32.66 -23.42 -22.14
N ASN A 20 32.69 -24.40 -23.03
CA ASN A 20 33.02 -24.15 -24.43
C ASN A 20 31.99 -23.14 -24.97
N SER A 21 32.50 -21.99 -25.42
CA SER A 21 31.76 -20.84 -25.97
C SER A 21 31.14 -19.88 -24.93
N HIS A 22 31.90 -18.82 -24.61
CA HIS A 22 31.59 -17.59 -23.84
C HIS A 22 31.82 -17.59 -22.30
N ARG A 23 32.56 -16.56 -21.83
CA ARG A 23 32.99 -16.35 -20.44
C ARG A 23 32.07 -15.37 -19.70
N PHE A 24 31.66 -15.70 -18.48
CA PHE A 24 31.11 -14.75 -17.50
C PHE A 24 31.79 -14.92 -16.13
N VAL A 25 32.03 -13.82 -15.44
CA VAL A 25 32.59 -13.78 -14.07
C VAL A 25 31.61 -13.05 -13.17
N PHE A 26 31.17 -13.67 -12.07
CA PHE A 26 30.39 -13.02 -11.02
C PHE A 26 31.08 -13.15 -9.66
N PHE A 27 31.06 -12.08 -8.87
CA PHE A 27 31.56 -12.04 -7.49
C PHE A 27 30.39 -12.06 -6.51
N LEU A 28 30.45 -12.94 -5.49
CA LEU A 28 29.56 -12.94 -4.34
C LEU A 28 30.40 -12.77 -3.06
N LEU A 29 30.02 -11.81 -2.23
CA LEU A 29 30.66 -11.51 -0.94
C LEU A 29 29.80 -11.98 0.23
N ASN A 30 30.50 -12.66 1.15
CA ASN A 30 30.30 -12.82 2.59
C ASN A 30 29.20 -13.75 3.14
N ASN A 31 29.64 -14.69 3.99
CA ASN A 31 29.05 -14.91 5.31
C ASN A 31 30.09 -15.46 6.33
N ILE A 32 29.96 -14.97 7.56
CA ILE A 32 30.79 -15.21 8.75
C ILE A 32 30.29 -16.47 9.50
N TYR A 33 31.18 -17.27 10.09
CA TYR A 33 30.81 -18.32 11.06
C TYR A 33 31.67 -18.28 12.34
N TRP A 34 31.01 -18.44 13.49
CA TRP A 34 31.60 -18.58 14.83
C TRP A 34 31.95 -20.04 15.15
N ARG A 35 33.01 -20.26 15.93
CA ARG A 35 33.49 -21.60 16.33
C ARG A 35 33.43 -21.77 17.86
N THR A 36 32.82 -22.84 18.34
CA THR A 36 32.94 -23.32 19.73
C THR A 36 33.84 -24.58 19.79
N LYS A 37 34.66 -24.67 20.84
CA LYS A 37 35.70 -25.70 21.10
C LYS A 37 35.15 -26.84 21.97
N LEU A 38 35.59 -28.08 21.71
CA LEU A 38 35.81 -29.13 22.72
C LEU A 38 37.01 -30.03 22.31
N PRO A 39 37.71 -30.72 23.25
CA PRO A 39 39.14 -31.03 23.15
C PRO A 39 39.49 -32.51 22.90
N CYS A 40 40.71 -32.76 22.40
CA CYS A 40 41.29 -34.10 22.20
C CYS A 40 42.12 -34.58 23.42
N ARG A 41 42.06 -35.90 23.65
CA ARG A 41 42.80 -36.71 24.63
C ARG A 41 44.27 -36.93 24.23
N HIS A 42 45.16 -37.00 25.24
CA HIS A 42 46.54 -37.48 25.15
C HIS A 42 46.63 -38.99 25.41
N THR A 43 47.49 -39.69 24.66
CA THR A 43 48.27 -40.84 25.16
C THR A 43 49.63 -40.90 24.45
N SER A 44 50.65 -41.17 25.26
CA SER A 44 52.09 -41.22 24.99
C SER A 44 52.54 -42.61 24.53
N TYR A 45 53.60 -42.73 23.70
CA TYR A 45 54.68 -43.72 23.88
C TYR A 45 55.94 -43.39 23.06
N LYS A 46 57.11 -43.68 23.63
CA LYS A 46 58.50 -43.45 23.19
C LYS A 46 59.06 -44.58 22.29
N GLY A 47 60.11 -44.28 21.52
CA GLY A 47 61.29 -45.18 21.41
C GLY A 47 61.91 -45.46 20.04
N ASN A 48 63.02 -44.75 19.75
CA ASN A 48 64.32 -45.15 19.17
C ASN A 48 64.54 -45.81 17.78
N ASP A 49 65.45 -45.13 17.04
CA ASP A 49 66.65 -45.57 16.29
C ASP A 49 66.65 -46.14 14.85
N ALA A 50 67.46 -45.45 14.03
CA ALA A 50 68.43 -45.88 12.99
C ALA A 50 68.04 -46.30 11.55
N ASN A 51 68.61 -45.53 10.60
CA ASN A 51 69.16 -45.86 9.27
C ASN A 51 68.33 -46.61 8.20
N GLY A 52 68.14 -45.96 7.03
CA GLY A 52 67.83 -46.63 5.75
C GLY A 52 67.34 -45.69 4.63
N LEU A 53 68.08 -45.62 3.52
CA LEU A 53 67.72 -44.97 2.23
C LEU A 53 66.63 -45.77 1.46
N PRO A 54 65.98 -45.21 0.41
CA PRO A 54 64.55 -45.41 0.14
C PRO A 54 64.23 -46.59 -0.78
N GLN A 55 63.02 -47.15 -0.64
CA GLN A 55 62.40 -48.00 -1.65
C GLN A 55 60.98 -47.54 -1.98
N TYR A 56 60.70 -47.51 -3.28
CA TYR A 56 59.39 -47.25 -3.91
C TYR A 56 58.40 -48.40 -3.63
N SER A 57 57.16 -48.09 -3.27
CA SER A 57 56.01 -48.91 -3.65
C SER A 57 54.67 -48.15 -3.62
N SER A 58 53.93 -48.35 -4.71
CA SER A 58 52.50 -48.12 -5.03
C SER A 58 51.58 -47.37 -4.03
N MET A 59 51.07 -46.22 -4.48
CA MET A 59 49.83 -45.64 -3.98
C MET A 59 48.61 -46.34 -4.60
N THR A 60 47.79 -46.98 -3.77
CA THR A 60 46.40 -47.34 -4.09
C THR A 60 45.47 -46.20 -3.68
N ASN A 61 44.68 -45.68 -4.61
CA ASN A 61 43.61 -44.70 -4.33
C ASN A 61 42.44 -45.36 -3.57
N PRO A 62 41.95 -44.77 -2.47
CA PRO A 62 40.62 -45.11 -1.95
C PRO A 62 39.55 -44.42 -2.80
N SER A 63 38.60 -45.24 -3.24
CA SER A 63 37.39 -44.88 -3.98
C SER A 63 36.58 -43.76 -3.32
N SER A 64 36.26 -42.73 -4.09
CA SER A 64 35.36 -41.63 -3.74
C SER A 64 33.90 -42.06 -3.81
N SER A 65 33.35 -42.58 -2.71
CA SER A 65 31.91 -42.69 -2.50
C SER A 65 31.39 -41.43 -1.79
N PHE A 66 31.54 -40.27 -2.43
CA PHE A 66 30.91 -39.03 -1.97
C PHE A 66 29.42 -39.06 -2.35
N SER A 67 28.64 -39.53 -1.39
CA SER A 67 27.19 -39.48 -1.22
C SER A 67 26.40 -38.62 -2.23
N PHE A 68 25.73 -39.30 -3.17
CA PHE A 68 24.65 -38.78 -4.00
C PHE A 68 23.48 -38.16 -3.19
N SER A 69 23.41 -38.43 -1.89
CA SER A 69 22.34 -37.97 -1.00
C SER A 69 22.47 -36.50 -0.60
N PHE A 70 23.70 -35.95 -0.56
CA PHE A 70 23.89 -34.52 -0.25
C PHE A 70 23.58 -33.60 -1.43
N ILE A 71 23.89 -34.02 -2.65
CA ILE A 71 23.62 -33.22 -3.86
C ILE A 71 22.11 -33.17 -4.15
N THR A 72 21.41 -34.30 -3.98
CA THR A 72 19.94 -34.34 -4.11
C THR A 72 19.26 -33.48 -3.05
N GLY A 73 19.74 -33.51 -1.80
CA GLY A 73 19.25 -32.64 -0.72
C GLY A 73 19.42 -31.14 -1.01
N PHE A 74 20.58 -30.71 -1.51
CA PHE A 74 20.83 -29.31 -1.86
C PHE A 74 20.03 -28.84 -3.09
N ILE A 75 19.82 -29.70 -4.09
CA ILE A 75 18.97 -29.38 -5.25
C ILE A 75 17.51 -29.28 -4.82
N THR A 76 17.00 -30.18 -3.96
CA THR A 76 15.64 -30.06 -3.42
C THR A 76 15.47 -28.82 -2.54
N LEU A 77 16.48 -28.45 -1.75
CA LEU A 77 16.43 -27.25 -0.91
C LEU A 77 16.53 -25.97 -1.75
N HIS A 78 17.32 -25.95 -2.83
CA HIS A 78 17.35 -24.84 -3.78
C HIS A 78 16.07 -24.74 -4.60
N LEU A 79 15.49 -25.85 -5.06
CA LEU A 79 14.19 -25.85 -5.75
C LEU A 79 13.06 -25.40 -4.82
N LEU A 80 13.12 -25.72 -3.53
CA LEU A 80 12.20 -25.20 -2.50
C LEU A 80 12.44 -23.71 -2.18
N TRP A 81 13.64 -23.16 -2.45
CA TRP A 81 13.95 -21.75 -2.23
C TRP A 81 13.76 -20.86 -3.48
N THR A 82 13.90 -21.42 -4.68
CA THR A 82 13.59 -20.75 -5.96
C THR A 82 12.15 -20.93 -6.39
N SER A 83 11.40 -21.81 -5.71
CA SER A 83 9.94 -21.73 -5.71
C SER A 83 9.52 -20.57 -4.83
N THR A 84 9.79 -19.34 -5.29
CA THR A 84 8.75 -18.31 -5.12
C THR A 84 7.52 -18.94 -5.74
N CYS A 85 6.67 -19.52 -4.91
CA CYS A 85 5.28 -19.65 -5.28
C CYS A 85 4.89 -18.23 -5.64
N TYR A 86 4.87 -17.89 -6.94
CA TYR A 86 3.83 -16.98 -7.40
C TYR A 86 2.58 -17.66 -6.88
N ALA A 87 2.10 -17.21 -5.72
CA ALA A 87 0.77 -17.57 -5.31
C ALA A 87 -0.06 -17.26 -6.54
N SER A 88 -0.77 -18.25 -7.06
CA SER A 88 -1.74 -18.12 -8.14
C SER A 88 -2.85 -17.20 -7.65
N GLY A 89 -2.51 -15.92 -7.53
CA GLY A 89 -3.33 -14.84 -7.06
C GLY A 89 -3.83 -14.08 -8.26
N CYS A 90 -5.02 -13.52 -8.12
CA CYS A 90 -5.77 -12.91 -9.22
C CYS A 90 -5.07 -11.71 -9.84
N TYR A 91 -4.11 -11.12 -9.12
CA TYR A 91 -3.36 -9.95 -9.52
C TYR A 91 -1.89 -10.11 -9.15
N THR A 92 -1.01 -9.56 -9.98
CA THR A 92 0.45 -9.55 -9.73
C THR A 92 0.93 -8.26 -9.06
N SER A 93 0.10 -7.22 -9.08
CA SER A 93 0.44 -5.87 -8.64
C SER A 93 -0.82 -5.05 -8.32
N ILE A 94 -0.65 -4.00 -7.53
CA ILE A 94 -1.63 -2.93 -7.37
C ILE A 94 -1.06 -1.66 -7.99
N ILE A 95 -1.82 -1.03 -8.89
CA ILE A 95 -1.54 0.33 -9.37
C ILE A 95 -2.60 1.22 -8.76
N SER A 96 -2.21 2.16 -7.90
CA SER A 96 -3.15 2.97 -7.11
C SER A 96 -3.09 4.44 -7.46
N PHE A 97 -4.24 5.10 -7.43
CA PHE A 97 -4.45 6.55 -7.52
C PHE A 97 -5.25 7.01 -6.31
N GLY A 98 -5.48 8.31 -6.13
CA GLY A 98 -6.40 8.84 -5.13
C GLY A 98 -5.79 9.90 -4.22
N ASP A 99 -6.28 9.98 -3.00
CA ASP A 99 -5.93 11.04 -2.06
C ASP A 99 -5.26 10.53 -0.77
N SER A 100 -5.45 11.23 0.37
CA SER A 100 -4.88 10.84 1.67
C SER A 100 -5.39 9.51 2.21
N LEU A 101 -6.55 9.01 1.76
CA LEU A 101 -7.08 7.71 2.15
C LEU A 101 -6.35 6.55 1.46
N ALA A 102 -5.57 6.84 0.42
CA ALA A 102 -4.73 5.87 -0.29
C ALA A 102 -3.23 6.24 -0.29
N ASP A 103 -2.82 7.46 0.03
CA ASP A 103 -1.42 7.89 -0.05
C ASP A 103 -0.51 7.10 0.92
N THR A 104 0.54 6.49 0.37
CA THR A 104 1.52 5.67 1.09
C THR A 104 2.85 6.38 1.34
N GLY A 105 2.92 7.69 1.03
CA GLY A 105 4.05 8.58 1.30
C GLY A 105 4.46 9.52 0.17
N ASN A 106 3.66 9.69 -0.90
CA ASN A 106 3.97 10.61 -2.00
C ASN A 106 4.03 12.06 -1.52
N LEU A 107 3.05 12.54 -0.75
CA LEU A 107 3.11 13.92 -0.25
C LEU A 107 4.37 14.14 0.61
N LYS A 108 4.73 13.17 1.47
CA LYS A 108 5.96 13.25 2.28
C LYS A 108 7.22 13.41 1.43
N GLN A 109 7.30 12.70 0.30
CA GLN A 109 8.43 12.79 -0.62
C GLN A 109 8.44 14.13 -1.37
N LEU A 110 7.28 14.62 -1.81
CA LEU A 110 7.14 15.92 -2.47
C LEU A 110 7.51 17.07 -1.53
N ASP A 111 7.08 17.00 -0.27
CA ASP A 111 7.37 18.00 0.77
C ASP A 111 8.86 18.06 1.12
N SER A 112 9.50 16.89 1.23
CA SER A 112 10.94 16.77 1.46
C SER A 112 11.78 17.43 0.36
N ILE A 113 11.23 17.61 -0.85
CA ILE A 113 11.89 18.31 -1.96
C ILE A 113 11.79 19.83 -1.82
N LYS A 114 10.75 20.34 -1.14
CA LYS A 114 10.49 21.80 -0.98
C LYS A 114 11.27 22.46 0.15
N ASN A 115 11.98 21.70 1.00
CA ASN A 115 12.70 22.20 2.18
C ASN A 115 11.81 23.00 3.17
N GLU A 116 10.54 22.61 3.31
CA GLU A 116 9.61 23.22 4.27
C GLU A 116 9.60 22.45 5.61
N GLN A 117 9.05 23.07 6.66
CA GLN A 117 8.81 22.38 7.93
C GLN A 117 7.88 21.18 7.68
N PRO A 118 8.18 19.98 8.22
CA PRO A 118 7.40 18.79 7.92
C PRO A 118 5.95 18.99 8.36
N LEU A 119 5.02 18.71 7.44
CA LEU A 119 3.60 18.69 7.75
C LEU A 119 3.33 17.71 8.92
N HIS A 120 2.30 18.02 9.71
CA HIS A 120 1.99 17.27 10.93
C HIS A 120 1.77 15.76 10.70
N PHE A 121 1.26 15.37 9.52
CA PHE A 121 1.10 13.96 9.10
C PHE A 121 2.42 13.18 9.01
N PHE A 122 3.57 13.87 9.00
CA PHE A 122 4.90 13.28 8.88
C PHE A 122 5.63 13.17 10.23
N LEU A 123 4.96 13.54 11.31
CA LEU A 123 5.49 13.55 12.67
C LEU A 123 4.80 12.49 13.54
N PRO A 124 5.43 12.00 14.62
CA PRO A 124 4.73 11.19 15.62
C PRO A 124 3.51 11.95 16.16
N PRO A 125 2.35 11.29 16.40
CA PRO A 125 2.18 9.84 16.54
C PRO A 125 1.73 9.09 15.27
N TYR A 126 1.80 9.69 14.08
CA TYR A 126 1.43 8.98 12.84
C TYR A 126 2.26 7.70 12.65
N GLY A 127 1.60 6.60 12.27
CA GLY A 127 2.21 5.29 12.09
C GLY A 127 2.53 4.49 13.36
N GLU A 128 2.24 5.00 14.56
CA GLU A 128 2.63 4.39 15.85
C GLU A 128 2.23 2.90 16.03
N THR A 129 1.11 2.48 15.44
CA THR A 129 0.49 1.17 15.69
C THR A 129 1.09 0.04 14.87
N PHE A 130 1.64 0.32 13.69
CA PHE A 130 2.12 -0.73 12.78
C PHE A 130 3.52 -0.46 12.22
N PHE A 131 3.76 0.75 11.75
CA PHE A 131 5.07 1.11 11.20
C PHE A 131 6.04 1.57 12.28
N HIS A 132 5.51 1.97 13.45
CA HIS A 132 6.26 2.53 14.57
C HIS A 132 7.08 3.79 14.21
N THR A 133 6.76 4.40 13.07
CA THR A 133 7.35 5.64 12.56
C THR A 133 6.40 6.26 11.52
N PRO A 134 6.39 7.59 11.33
CA PRO A 134 5.58 8.22 10.31
C PRO A 134 6.04 7.85 8.90
N THR A 135 5.18 7.21 8.12
CA THR A 135 5.46 6.84 6.72
C THR A 135 4.92 7.84 5.70
N GLY A 136 4.11 8.79 6.13
CA GLY A 136 3.33 9.68 5.26
C GLY A 136 1.88 9.25 5.03
N ARG A 137 1.47 8.11 5.60
CA ARG A 137 0.06 7.71 5.68
C ARG A 137 -0.66 8.56 6.73
N CYS A 138 -1.82 9.12 6.38
CA CYS A 138 -2.67 9.87 7.30
C CYS A 138 -3.46 8.93 8.23
N SER A 139 -2.76 8.17 9.08
CA SER A 139 -3.36 7.31 10.10
C SER A 139 -2.33 6.96 11.19
N ASN A 140 -2.78 6.35 12.29
CA ASN A 140 -1.90 5.73 13.28
C ASN A 140 -1.22 4.45 12.78
N GLY A 141 -1.48 4.01 11.55
CA GLY A 141 -0.89 2.81 10.97
C GLY A 141 -1.24 2.64 9.49
N ARG A 142 -1.72 1.45 9.13
CA ARG A 142 -2.12 1.08 7.77
C ARG A 142 -3.41 1.73 7.31
N LEU A 143 -3.49 2.01 6.01
CA LEU A 143 -4.68 2.45 5.27
C LEU A 143 -5.41 1.25 4.65
N ILE A 144 -6.56 1.49 4.01
CA ILE A 144 -7.33 0.41 3.32
C ILE A 144 -6.48 -0.29 2.26
N ILE A 145 -5.70 0.46 1.47
CA ILE A 145 -4.82 -0.10 0.43
C ILE A 145 -3.83 -1.14 0.99
N ASP A 146 -3.32 -0.94 2.21
CA ASP A 146 -2.39 -1.87 2.83
C ASP A 146 -3.09 -3.19 3.17
N PHE A 147 -4.32 -3.11 3.68
CA PHE A 147 -5.14 -4.30 3.93
C PHE A 147 -5.58 -5.00 2.65
N ILE A 148 -5.83 -4.26 1.57
CA ILE A 148 -6.09 -4.83 0.24
C ILE A 148 -4.86 -5.61 -0.24
N ALA A 149 -3.68 -4.99 -0.22
CA ALA A 149 -2.43 -5.62 -0.62
C ALA A 149 -2.17 -6.92 0.14
N GLU A 150 -2.23 -6.88 1.48
CA GLU A 150 -2.10 -8.07 2.32
C GLU A 150 -3.16 -9.13 2.02
N GLY A 151 -4.41 -8.70 1.82
CA GLY A 151 -5.55 -9.56 1.52
C GLY A 151 -5.41 -10.35 0.22
N ILE A 152 -4.78 -9.76 -0.79
CA ILE A 152 -4.46 -10.42 -2.07
C ILE A 152 -3.02 -10.94 -2.13
N ARG A 153 -2.34 -11.01 -0.98
CA ARG A 153 -0.98 -11.55 -0.79
C ARG A 153 0.11 -10.83 -1.60
N LEU A 154 -0.05 -9.52 -1.77
CA LEU A 154 0.96 -8.64 -2.36
C LEU A 154 1.70 -7.85 -1.27
N PRO A 155 2.95 -7.43 -1.52
CA PRO A 155 3.65 -6.52 -0.62
C PRO A 155 2.93 -5.17 -0.52
N LEU A 156 3.20 -4.42 0.55
CA LEU A 156 2.69 -3.06 0.70
C LEU A 156 3.13 -2.19 -0.48
N VAL A 157 2.17 -1.43 -1.03
CA VAL A 157 2.38 -0.64 -2.24
C VAL A 157 3.24 0.58 -1.92
N ARG A 158 4.29 0.79 -2.72
CA ARG A 158 5.25 1.90 -2.54
C ARG A 158 4.74 3.20 -3.20
N PRO A 159 5.07 4.37 -2.64
CA PRO A 159 4.78 5.65 -3.29
C PRO A 159 5.65 5.84 -4.55
N PHE A 160 5.08 6.48 -5.58
CA PHE A 160 5.72 6.79 -6.84
C PHE A 160 6.88 7.79 -6.71
N VAL A 161 6.68 8.93 -6.04
CA VAL A 161 7.64 10.07 -6.05
C VAL A 161 9.00 9.70 -5.45
N GLY A 162 9.04 8.73 -4.53
CA GLY A 162 10.27 8.21 -3.93
C GLY A 162 11.02 7.15 -4.76
N ALA A 163 10.45 6.68 -5.87
CA ALA A 163 11.03 5.65 -6.71
C ALA A 163 11.89 6.28 -7.83
N LYS A 164 13.17 5.89 -7.95
CA LYS A 164 14.10 6.33 -9.00
C LYS A 164 14.83 5.14 -9.61
N GLY A 165 15.11 5.20 -10.92
CA GLY A 165 15.92 4.20 -11.63
C GLY A 165 15.45 2.76 -11.41
N ASN A 166 16.36 1.89 -10.96
CA ASN A 166 16.07 0.46 -10.71
C ASN A 166 14.91 0.24 -9.71
N ARG A 167 14.62 1.18 -8.82
CA ARG A 167 13.48 1.07 -7.88
C ARG A 167 12.12 1.21 -8.57
N LEU A 168 12.04 1.85 -9.74
CA LEU A 168 10.84 1.84 -10.58
C LEU A 168 10.67 0.49 -11.30
N MET A 169 11.77 -0.16 -11.69
CA MET A 169 11.69 -1.53 -12.23
C MET A 169 11.27 -2.55 -11.17
N GLU A 170 11.65 -2.34 -9.90
CA GLU A 170 11.11 -3.08 -8.76
C GLU A 170 9.61 -2.82 -8.52
N SER A 171 9.04 -1.72 -9.06
CA SER A 171 7.61 -1.42 -8.97
C SER A 171 6.72 -2.32 -9.84
N ARG A 172 7.27 -3.36 -10.48
CA ARG A 172 6.47 -4.44 -11.08
C ARG A 172 5.58 -5.16 -10.06
N SER A 173 5.88 -5.05 -8.76
CA SER A 173 4.98 -5.50 -7.67
C SER A 173 3.88 -4.50 -7.30
N GLY A 174 3.80 -3.36 -7.97
CA GLY A 174 2.80 -2.31 -7.73
C GLY A 174 3.41 -0.94 -7.36
N VAL A 175 2.65 0.11 -7.66
CA VAL A 175 3.03 1.51 -7.42
C VAL A 175 1.79 2.34 -7.07
N ASN A 176 1.96 3.30 -6.18
CA ASN A 176 0.90 4.18 -5.76
C ASN A 176 1.20 5.64 -6.10
N PHE A 177 0.28 6.26 -6.83
CA PHE A 177 0.31 7.66 -7.27
C PHE A 177 -0.59 8.58 -6.43
N ALA A 178 -1.36 8.04 -5.47
CA ALA A 178 -2.22 8.82 -4.59
C ALA A 178 -1.43 9.86 -3.80
N VAL A 179 -2.00 11.06 -3.61
CA VAL A 179 -1.35 12.16 -2.88
C VAL A 179 -2.33 12.79 -1.89
N VAL A 180 -1.92 12.94 -0.64
CA VAL A 180 -2.71 13.65 0.39
C VAL A 180 -3.21 15.00 -0.13
N GLY A 181 -4.51 15.25 0.01
CA GLY A 181 -5.18 16.50 -0.39
C GLY A 181 -5.51 16.59 -1.89
N ALA A 182 -5.21 15.56 -2.69
CA ALA A 182 -5.53 15.56 -4.12
C ALA A 182 -7.03 15.62 -4.38
N THR A 183 -7.38 16.36 -5.43
CA THR A 183 -8.73 16.52 -5.98
C THR A 183 -8.89 15.72 -7.27
N ALA A 184 -10.11 15.34 -7.62
CA ALA A 184 -10.42 14.78 -8.92
C ALA A 184 -10.21 15.85 -10.02
N LEU A 185 -10.67 17.07 -9.76
CA LEU A 185 -10.54 18.22 -10.64
C LEU A 185 -9.18 18.90 -10.49
N ASP A 186 -8.79 19.66 -11.50
CA ASP A 186 -7.56 20.45 -11.44
C ASP A 186 -7.71 21.67 -10.51
N SER A 187 -6.59 22.13 -9.96
CA SER A 187 -6.55 23.32 -9.10
C SER A 187 -7.15 24.58 -9.76
N SER A 188 -7.11 24.69 -11.08
CA SER A 188 -7.72 25.79 -11.83
C SER A 188 -9.25 25.86 -11.66
N PHE A 189 -9.93 24.72 -11.53
CA PHE A 189 -11.37 24.68 -11.29
C PHE A 189 -11.74 25.30 -9.94
N HIS A 190 -10.94 24.99 -8.91
CA HIS A 190 -11.11 25.48 -7.55
C HIS A 190 -10.70 26.96 -7.42
N ALA A 191 -9.57 27.34 -8.02
CA ALA A 191 -9.09 28.73 -8.02
C ALA A 191 -10.10 29.68 -8.67
N ALA A 192 -10.74 29.27 -9.76
CA ALA A 192 -11.82 30.03 -10.40
C ALA A 192 -13.05 30.26 -9.50
N ARG A 193 -13.18 29.50 -8.41
CA ARG A 193 -14.24 29.59 -7.41
C ARG A 193 -13.76 30.20 -6.08
N GLY A 194 -12.53 30.71 -6.04
CA GLY A 194 -11.93 31.30 -4.85
C GLY A 194 -11.55 30.27 -3.78
N VAL A 195 -11.32 29.02 -4.18
CA VAL A 195 -10.89 27.93 -3.29
C VAL A 195 -9.45 27.58 -3.64
N ASP A 196 -8.55 27.69 -2.66
CA ASP A 196 -7.13 27.33 -2.81
C ASP A 196 -6.82 26.02 -2.07
N ASN A 197 -5.97 25.19 -2.67
CA ASN A 197 -5.46 23.97 -2.06
C ASN A 197 -3.94 24.09 -1.90
N PRO A 198 -3.47 24.57 -0.74
CA PRO A 198 -2.05 24.83 -0.53
C PRO A 198 -1.23 23.54 -0.37
N LEU A 199 -1.87 22.40 -0.11
CA LEU A 199 -1.17 21.14 0.17
C LEU A 199 -0.56 20.53 -1.09
N THR A 200 -1.30 20.51 -2.19
CA THR A 200 -0.88 19.83 -3.41
C THR A 200 -1.61 20.31 -4.65
N ASN A 201 -0.95 20.26 -5.80
CA ASN A 201 -1.54 20.40 -7.13
C ASN A 201 -1.66 19.05 -7.85
N SER A 202 -1.50 17.93 -7.14
CA SER A 202 -1.44 16.58 -7.69
C SER A 202 -2.84 16.00 -7.93
N SER A 203 -3.65 16.68 -8.75
CA SER A 203 -5.00 16.22 -9.14
C SER A 203 -4.97 14.83 -9.76
N LEU A 204 -6.14 14.17 -9.87
CA LEU A 204 -6.24 12.86 -10.51
C LEU A 204 -5.62 12.83 -11.91
N ARG A 205 -5.78 13.91 -12.69
CA ARG A 205 -5.14 14.07 -14.02
C ARG A 205 -3.61 14.12 -13.94
N VAL A 206 -3.05 14.78 -12.92
CA VAL A 206 -1.60 14.81 -12.69
C VAL A 206 -1.09 13.42 -12.32
N GLN A 207 -1.81 12.70 -11.46
CA GLN A 207 -1.45 11.33 -11.07
C GLN A 207 -1.48 10.37 -12.28
N LEU A 208 -2.49 10.47 -13.15
CA LEU A 208 -2.53 9.72 -14.42
C LEU A 208 -1.37 10.08 -15.36
N SER A 209 -0.98 11.36 -15.39
CA SER A 209 0.16 11.81 -16.19
C SER A 209 1.46 11.20 -15.69
N TRP A 210 1.67 11.15 -14.37
CA TRP A 210 2.80 10.45 -13.77
C TRP A 210 2.80 8.96 -14.09
N PHE A 211 1.64 8.31 -14.02
CA PHE A 211 1.52 6.90 -14.40
C PHE A 211 1.95 6.67 -15.84
N LYS A 212 1.38 7.40 -16.81
CA LYS A 212 1.75 7.27 -18.23
C LYS A 212 3.23 7.54 -18.49
N GLN A 213 3.83 8.53 -17.83
CA GLN A 213 5.26 8.82 -17.93
C GLN A 213 6.10 7.67 -17.33
N SER A 214 5.65 7.08 -16.21
CA SER A 214 6.37 6.00 -15.54
C SER A 214 6.41 4.70 -16.35
N LEU A 215 5.42 4.45 -17.22
CA LEU A 215 5.35 3.26 -18.05
C LEU A 215 6.61 3.06 -18.90
N GLN A 216 7.22 4.15 -19.39
CA GLN A 216 8.47 4.09 -20.15
C GLN A 216 9.66 3.55 -19.34
N SER A 217 9.62 3.69 -18.01
CA SER A 217 10.68 3.22 -17.10
C SER A 217 10.39 1.85 -16.50
N ILE A 218 9.13 1.43 -16.48
CA ILE A 218 8.69 0.16 -15.87
C ILE A 218 8.66 -0.97 -16.90
N CYS A 219 8.22 -0.67 -18.12
CA CYS A 219 8.02 -1.65 -19.17
C CYS A 219 9.15 -1.67 -20.19
N LEU A 220 9.38 -2.83 -20.80
CA LEU A 220 10.34 -2.99 -21.90
C LEU A 220 9.78 -2.50 -23.24
N ASN A 221 8.47 -2.63 -23.44
CA ASN A 221 7.75 -2.22 -24.64
C ASN A 221 6.25 -2.08 -24.32
N VAL A 222 5.46 -1.68 -25.33
CA VAL A 222 4.01 -1.45 -25.21
C VAL A 222 3.25 -2.72 -24.78
N GLU A 223 3.64 -3.89 -25.30
CA GLU A 223 2.97 -5.15 -24.97
C GLU A 223 3.25 -5.58 -23.53
N ASP A 224 4.49 -5.41 -23.06
CA ASP A 224 4.87 -5.64 -21.66
C ASP A 224 4.10 -4.70 -20.71
N CYS A 225 3.88 -3.43 -21.10
CA CYS A 225 3.02 -2.53 -20.35
C CYS A 225 1.58 -3.02 -20.29
N LYS A 226 1.00 -3.39 -21.44
CA LYS A 226 -0.37 -3.86 -21.51
C LYS A 226 -0.57 -5.09 -20.62
N HIS A 227 0.35 -6.05 -20.68
CA HIS A 227 0.33 -7.25 -19.85
C HIS A 227 0.48 -6.93 -18.35
N LEU A 228 1.36 -5.99 -17.98
CA LEU A 228 1.49 -5.53 -16.59
C LEU A 228 0.19 -4.92 -16.08
N ILE A 229 -0.42 -4.04 -16.86
CA ILE A 229 -1.65 -3.32 -16.49
C ILE A 229 -2.84 -4.30 -16.43
N GLU A 230 -2.94 -5.20 -17.39
CA GLU A 230 -3.97 -6.24 -17.44
C GLU A 230 -3.96 -7.15 -16.20
N ARG A 231 -2.78 -7.50 -15.71
CA ARG A 231 -2.60 -8.35 -14.50
C ARG A 231 -2.61 -7.56 -13.18
N SER A 232 -2.76 -6.25 -13.23
CA SER A 232 -2.81 -5.40 -12.05
C SER A 232 -4.24 -5.22 -11.56
N LEU A 233 -4.42 -5.13 -10.23
CA LEU A 233 -5.60 -4.48 -9.67
C LEU A 233 -5.38 -2.97 -9.76
N ILE A 234 -6.20 -2.29 -10.55
CA ILE A 234 -6.21 -0.83 -10.57
C ILE A 234 -7.08 -0.35 -9.42
N LEU A 235 -6.47 0.31 -8.44
CA LEU A 235 -7.17 0.90 -7.32
C LEU A 235 -7.32 2.39 -7.56
N MET A 236 -8.53 2.85 -7.88
CA MET A 236 -8.85 4.24 -7.64
C MET A 236 -9.05 4.33 -6.13
N GLY A 237 -8.15 4.98 -5.39
CA GLY A 237 -8.44 5.34 -4.00
C GLY A 237 -9.68 6.24 -3.94
N GLU A 238 -10.09 6.62 -2.73
CA GLU A 238 -11.08 7.72 -2.66
C GLU A 238 -10.46 8.96 -3.35
N ILE A 239 -11.26 9.58 -4.20
CA ILE A 239 -10.92 10.79 -4.92
C ILE A 239 -12.21 11.51 -5.26
N GLY A 240 -12.22 12.84 -5.16
CA GLY A 240 -13.42 13.65 -5.27
C GLY A 240 -13.90 14.24 -3.93
N GLY A 241 -13.60 13.59 -2.80
CA GLY A 241 -13.91 14.09 -1.47
C GLY A 241 -13.24 15.44 -1.18
N ASN A 242 -11.98 15.61 -1.58
CA ASN A 242 -11.26 16.88 -1.39
C ASN A 242 -11.79 18.03 -2.25
N ASP A 243 -12.41 17.73 -3.39
CA ASP A 243 -13.08 18.76 -4.21
C ASP A 243 -14.19 19.45 -3.43
N TYR A 244 -14.81 18.72 -2.49
CA TYR A 244 -15.82 19.21 -1.56
C TYR A 244 -15.19 19.74 -0.28
N ASN A 245 -14.23 19.02 0.31
CA ASN A 245 -13.64 19.40 1.60
C ASN A 245 -12.97 20.77 1.55
N HIS A 246 -12.16 21.03 0.52
CA HIS A 246 -11.48 22.31 0.38
C HIS A 246 -12.47 23.47 0.24
N ALA A 247 -13.56 23.25 -0.51
CA ALA A 247 -14.60 24.27 -0.70
C ALA A 247 -15.39 24.54 0.59
N LEU A 248 -15.80 23.49 1.30
CA LEU A 248 -16.51 23.62 2.59
C LEU A 248 -15.61 24.32 3.63
N GLN A 249 -14.33 23.97 3.69
CA GLN A 249 -13.36 24.61 4.60
C GLN A 249 -13.07 26.06 4.22
N ALA A 250 -13.16 26.42 2.93
CA ALA A 250 -13.13 27.79 2.45
C ALA A 250 -14.45 28.57 2.68
N GLY A 251 -15.43 27.97 3.38
CA GLY A 251 -16.68 28.62 3.75
C GLY A 251 -17.76 28.59 2.65
N LYS A 252 -17.59 27.77 1.61
CA LYS A 252 -18.66 27.56 0.61
C LYS A 252 -19.83 26.81 1.23
N SER A 253 -21.05 27.12 0.78
CA SER A 253 -22.25 26.42 1.26
C SER A 253 -22.31 25.00 0.71
N ILE A 254 -23.01 24.09 1.41
CA ILE A 254 -23.26 22.73 0.92
C ILE A 254 -23.94 22.77 -0.46
N ASP A 255 -24.88 23.70 -0.67
CA ASP A 255 -25.61 23.83 -1.93
C ASP A 255 -24.69 24.27 -3.09
N GLU A 256 -23.71 25.16 -2.84
CA GLU A 256 -22.70 25.50 -3.84
C GLU A 256 -21.81 24.31 -4.16
N VAL A 257 -21.35 23.59 -3.13
CA VAL A 257 -20.44 22.44 -3.27
C VAL A 257 -21.12 21.28 -3.99
N GLU A 258 -22.42 21.07 -3.80
CA GLU A 258 -23.20 20.06 -4.52
C GLU A 258 -23.11 20.25 -6.05
N THR A 259 -22.99 21.49 -6.53
CA THR A 259 -22.84 21.79 -7.97
C THR A 259 -21.52 21.28 -8.56
N TYR A 260 -20.54 20.90 -7.73
CA TYR A 260 -19.24 20.40 -8.21
C TYR A 260 -19.33 18.91 -8.58
N ILE A 261 -20.31 18.18 -8.02
CA ILE A 261 -20.42 16.72 -8.14
C ILE A 261 -20.41 16.24 -9.60
N PRO A 262 -21.19 16.81 -10.54
CA PRO A 262 -21.18 16.33 -11.92
C PRO A 262 -19.79 16.38 -12.58
N PHE A 263 -19.03 17.46 -12.33
CA PHE A 263 -17.67 17.63 -12.86
C PHE A 263 -16.70 16.62 -12.24
N VAL A 264 -16.81 16.38 -10.93
CA VAL A 264 -16.00 15.37 -10.22
C VAL A 264 -16.27 13.97 -10.77
N ILE A 265 -17.54 13.60 -10.96
CA ILE A 265 -17.91 12.29 -11.51
C ILE A 265 -17.44 12.14 -12.95
N GLU A 266 -17.50 13.19 -13.76
CA GLU A 266 -16.95 13.20 -15.12
C GLU A 266 -15.43 12.98 -15.13
N ALA A 267 -14.69 13.65 -14.25
CA ALA A 267 -13.24 13.48 -14.13
C ALA A 267 -12.85 12.05 -13.73
N ILE A 268 -13.55 11.47 -12.75
CA ILE A 268 -13.34 10.08 -12.31
C ILE A 268 -13.70 9.11 -13.44
N GLY A 269 -14.84 9.29 -14.10
CA GLY A 269 -15.27 8.47 -15.22
C GLY A 269 -14.29 8.52 -16.40
N SER A 270 -13.76 9.70 -16.72
CA SER A 270 -12.74 9.89 -17.75
C SER A 270 -11.45 9.13 -17.41
N ALA A 271 -10.97 9.27 -16.17
CA ALA A 271 -9.80 8.53 -15.67
C ALA A 271 -9.97 7.01 -15.78
N VAL A 272 -11.16 6.49 -15.43
CA VAL A 272 -11.48 5.06 -15.55
C VAL A 272 -11.43 4.60 -17.01
N ASN A 273 -12.03 5.34 -17.96
CA ASN A 273 -11.97 4.98 -19.37
C ASN A 273 -10.54 5.02 -19.91
N GLU A 274 -9.76 6.04 -19.55
CA GLU A 274 -8.35 6.15 -19.98
C GLU A 274 -7.51 4.97 -19.48
N LEU A 275 -7.72 4.52 -18.24
CA LEU A 275 -7.05 3.34 -17.69
C LEU A 275 -7.46 2.06 -18.43
N ILE A 276 -8.73 1.94 -18.84
CA ILE A 276 -9.21 0.83 -19.67
C ILE A 276 -8.53 0.84 -21.04
N ASP A 277 -8.43 2.00 -21.69
CA ASP A 277 -7.74 2.17 -22.98
C ASP A 277 -6.24 1.80 -22.89
N LEU A 278 -5.62 2.01 -21.73
CA LEU A 278 -4.25 1.59 -21.44
C LEU A 278 -4.12 0.08 -21.13
N GLY A 279 -5.22 -0.67 -21.04
CA GLY A 279 -5.23 -2.12 -20.87
C GLY A 279 -5.74 -2.63 -19.52
N ALA A 280 -6.30 -1.78 -18.66
CA ALA A 280 -6.84 -2.21 -17.37
C ALA A 280 -8.02 -3.17 -17.55
N LYS A 281 -7.94 -4.34 -16.89
CA LYS A 281 -9.01 -5.35 -16.88
C LYS A 281 -9.78 -5.43 -15.58
N THR A 282 -9.19 -4.99 -14.47
CA THR A 282 -9.89 -4.93 -13.18
C THR A 282 -9.62 -3.63 -12.46
N LEU A 283 -10.70 -2.88 -12.19
CA LEU A 283 -10.66 -1.60 -11.50
C LEU A 283 -11.54 -1.67 -10.26
N LEU A 284 -11.03 -1.23 -9.11
CA LEU A 284 -11.80 -0.99 -7.90
C LEU A 284 -11.92 0.51 -7.68
N VAL A 285 -13.17 1.00 -7.65
CA VAL A 285 -13.50 2.43 -7.56
C VAL A 285 -14.44 2.63 -6.36
N PRO A 286 -13.96 3.20 -5.26
CA PRO A 286 -14.75 3.48 -4.08
C PRO A 286 -15.56 4.75 -4.23
N GLY A 287 -16.70 4.80 -3.55
CA GLY A 287 -17.38 6.06 -3.27
C GLY A 287 -16.78 6.80 -2.07
N ASN A 288 -17.33 7.96 -1.77
CA ASN A 288 -16.99 8.75 -0.59
C ASN A 288 -17.47 8.08 0.70
N LEU A 289 -16.70 8.27 1.77
CA LEU A 289 -17.07 7.95 3.15
C LEU A 289 -18.24 8.83 3.66
N PRO A 290 -18.91 8.48 4.78
CA PRO A 290 -19.94 9.33 5.37
C PRO A 290 -19.31 10.56 6.03
N ILE A 291 -18.99 11.59 5.25
CA ILE A 291 -18.26 12.77 5.71
C ILE A 291 -19.00 13.54 6.81
N GLY A 292 -20.33 13.45 6.90
CA GLY A 292 -21.10 14.06 7.97
C GLY A 292 -20.79 13.48 9.36
N CYS A 293 -20.10 12.34 9.43
CA CYS A 293 -19.63 11.74 10.67
C CYS A 293 -18.20 12.18 11.07
N SER A 294 -17.57 13.05 10.27
CA SER A 294 -16.18 13.48 10.51
C SER A 294 -16.09 14.55 11.62
N PRO A 295 -15.18 14.40 12.60
CA PRO A 295 -15.04 15.36 13.70
C PRO A 295 -14.81 16.80 13.26
N VAL A 296 -14.12 17.04 12.14
CA VAL A 296 -13.93 18.40 11.60
C VAL A 296 -15.27 19.08 11.33
N TYR A 297 -16.19 18.43 10.65
CA TYR A 297 -17.48 19.01 10.30
C TYR A 297 -18.40 19.07 11.51
N LEU A 298 -18.41 18.03 12.33
CA LEU A 298 -19.16 18.03 13.58
C LEU A 298 -18.76 19.20 14.48
N THR A 299 -17.48 19.57 14.49
CA THR A 299 -16.96 20.73 15.22
C THR A 299 -17.32 22.04 14.53
N MET A 300 -17.17 22.15 13.21
CA MET A 300 -17.52 23.35 12.43
C MET A 300 -18.99 23.75 12.60
N TYR A 301 -19.89 22.77 12.69
CA TYR A 301 -21.33 22.99 12.83
C TYR A 301 -21.83 22.82 14.27
N TYR A 302 -20.93 22.64 15.25
CA TYR A 302 -21.31 22.39 16.65
C TYR A 302 -22.16 23.53 17.21
N GLY A 303 -23.36 23.19 17.69
CA GLY A 303 -24.31 24.17 18.25
C GLY A 303 -25.04 25.01 17.20
N SER A 304 -24.95 24.67 15.92
CA SER A 304 -25.73 25.30 14.85
C SER A 304 -27.17 24.80 14.86
N ASP A 305 -28.14 25.70 15.01
CA ASP A 305 -29.57 25.37 14.84
C ASP A 305 -29.96 25.12 13.37
N LYS A 306 -29.07 25.44 12.42
CA LYS A 306 -29.33 25.30 10.98
C LYS A 306 -29.06 23.90 10.46
N GLU A 307 -28.22 23.13 11.14
CA GLU A 307 -27.78 21.82 10.66
C GLU A 307 -28.41 20.70 11.48
N GLU A 308 -28.95 19.71 10.75
CA GLU A 308 -29.64 18.58 11.35
C GLU A 308 -28.67 17.43 11.61
N TYR A 309 -28.67 16.95 12.85
CA TYR A 309 -27.92 15.78 13.27
C TYR A 309 -28.83 14.55 13.28
N ASP A 310 -28.35 13.45 12.73
CA ASP A 310 -29.05 12.18 12.79
C ASP A 310 -29.06 11.65 14.23
N ASN A 311 -30.24 11.48 14.81
CA ASN A 311 -30.39 11.06 16.21
C ASN A 311 -29.77 9.70 16.53
N SER A 312 -29.61 8.82 15.52
CA SER A 312 -29.10 7.46 15.73
C SER A 312 -27.58 7.38 15.69
N THR A 313 -26.94 8.21 14.85
CA THR A 313 -25.50 8.17 14.59
C THR A 313 -24.76 9.38 15.13
N GLY A 314 -25.44 10.51 15.34
CA GLY A 314 -24.88 11.81 15.66
C GLY A 314 -24.16 12.49 14.49
N CYS A 315 -24.34 12.00 13.26
CA CYS A 315 -23.72 12.56 12.06
C CYS A 315 -24.58 13.67 11.44
N LEU A 316 -23.94 14.60 10.72
CA LEU A 316 -24.63 15.66 9.98
C LEU A 316 -25.36 15.11 8.75
N ILE A 317 -26.68 15.30 8.70
CA ILE A 317 -27.55 14.72 7.66
C ILE A 317 -27.23 15.32 6.28
N ARG A 318 -27.09 16.63 6.16
CA ARG A 318 -26.86 17.29 4.86
C ARG A 318 -25.54 16.89 4.22
N LEU A 319 -24.47 16.79 5.01
CA LEU A 319 -23.17 16.35 4.52
C LEU A 319 -23.15 14.87 4.13
N ASN A 320 -23.89 14.01 4.85
CA ASN A 320 -24.06 12.62 4.45
C ASN A 320 -24.91 12.48 3.18
N LYS A 321 -25.92 13.33 2.98
CA LYS A 321 -26.68 13.40 1.71
C LYS A 321 -25.79 13.82 0.54
N LEU A 322 -24.89 14.78 0.74
CA LEU A 322 -23.90 15.18 -0.28
C LEU A 322 -23.02 13.99 -0.71
N ALA A 323 -22.48 13.24 0.25
CA ALA A 323 -21.68 12.04 -0.04
C ALA A 323 -22.50 10.94 -0.74
N LEU A 324 -23.75 10.71 -0.33
CA LEU A 324 -24.65 9.75 -0.98
C LEU A 324 -24.97 10.16 -2.42
N TYR A 325 -25.19 11.44 -2.68
CA TYR A 325 -25.48 11.92 -4.03
C TYR A 325 -24.28 11.76 -4.98
N HIS A 326 -23.06 12.06 -4.52
CA HIS A 326 -21.84 11.69 -5.24
C HIS A 326 -21.81 10.19 -5.55
N ASN A 327 -22.05 9.36 -4.53
CA ASN A 327 -21.96 7.90 -4.65
C ASN A 327 -23.01 7.32 -5.60
N GLU A 328 -24.20 7.89 -5.67
CA GLU A 328 -25.25 7.52 -6.62
C GLU A 328 -24.83 7.84 -8.05
N LEU A 329 -24.38 9.07 -8.31
CA LEU A 329 -23.94 9.49 -9.65
C LEU A 329 -22.70 8.72 -10.10
N LEU A 330 -21.76 8.42 -9.21
CA LEU A 330 -20.61 7.57 -9.49
C LEU A 330 -21.05 6.17 -9.93
N GLN A 331 -21.98 5.54 -9.20
CA GLN A 331 -22.49 4.22 -9.58
C GLN A 331 -23.20 4.23 -10.95
N ILE A 332 -23.96 5.29 -11.26
CA ILE A 332 -24.58 5.47 -12.58
C ILE A 332 -23.50 5.56 -13.67
N ALA A 333 -22.47 6.39 -13.47
CA ALA A 333 -21.38 6.53 -14.42
C ALA A 333 -20.62 5.20 -14.63
N LEU A 334 -20.24 4.51 -13.55
CA LEU A 334 -19.56 3.22 -13.63
C LEU A 334 -20.43 2.15 -14.32
N ASN A 335 -21.75 2.15 -14.09
CA ASN A 335 -22.67 1.26 -14.80
C ASN A 335 -22.71 1.54 -16.30
N GLN A 336 -22.64 2.81 -16.72
CA GLN A 336 -22.54 3.15 -18.14
C GLN A 336 -21.22 2.68 -18.75
N ILE A 337 -20.11 2.84 -18.03
CA ILE A 337 -18.80 2.36 -18.48
C ILE A 337 -18.79 0.83 -18.61
N ARG A 338 -19.32 0.09 -17.62
CA ARG A 338 -19.46 -1.38 -17.70
C ARG A 338 -20.21 -1.85 -18.94
N LYS A 339 -21.26 -1.12 -19.36
CA LYS A 339 -22.02 -1.44 -20.58
C LYS A 339 -21.19 -1.27 -21.86
N ARG A 340 -20.25 -0.33 -21.87
CA ARG A 340 -19.35 -0.07 -23.02
C ARG A 340 -18.14 -1.00 -23.04
N HIS A 341 -17.71 -1.48 -21.87
CA HIS A 341 -16.54 -2.35 -21.70
C HIS A 341 -16.91 -3.66 -20.99
N PRO A 342 -17.67 -4.56 -21.65
CA PRO A 342 -18.16 -5.80 -21.02
C PRO A 342 -17.05 -6.79 -20.66
N ASP A 343 -15.85 -6.61 -21.21
CA ASP A 343 -14.64 -7.39 -20.96
C ASP A 343 -13.81 -6.87 -19.78
N VAL A 344 -14.22 -5.76 -19.16
CA VAL A 344 -13.56 -5.14 -18.01
C VAL A 344 -14.40 -5.29 -16.75
N ILE A 345 -13.76 -5.69 -15.65
CA ILE A 345 -14.39 -5.80 -14.34
C ILE A 345 -14.20 -4.49 -13.59
N ILE A 346 -15.29 -3.73 -13.45
CA ILE A 346 -15.31 -2.48 -12.68
C ILE A 346 -16.07 -2.72 -11.37
N ILE A 347 -15.37 -2.74 -10.26
CA ILE A 347 -15.90 -3.00 -8.91
C ILE A 347 -16.16 -1.65 -8.24
N TYR A 348 -17.42 -1.37 -7.94
CA TYR A 348 -17.76 -0.28 -7.04
C TYR A 348 -17.54 -0.75 -5.60
N ALA A 349 -16.77 0.01 -4.82
CA ALA A 349 -16.57 -0.25 -3.40
C ALA A 349 -17.40 0.74 -2.56
N ASP A 350 -18.42 0.23 -1.87
CA ASP A 350 -19.35 1.03 -1.09
C ASP A 350 -18.74 1.39 0.27
N TYR A 351 -17.75 2.30 0.24
CA TYR A 351 -17.08 2.81 1.43
C TYR A 351 -18.07 3.45 2.40
N TYR A 352 -19.11 4.13 1.87
CA TYR A 352 -20.13 4.77 2.69
C TYR A 352 -20.83 3.75 3.58
N ASN A 353 -21.49 2.74 3.01
CA ASN A 353 -22.26 1.80 3.80
C ASN A 353 -21.37 0.82 4.58
N ALA A 354 -20.18 0.49 4.07
CA ALA A 354 -19.19 -0.27 4.82
C ALA A 354 -18.80 0.45 6.12
N ALA A 355 -18.52 1.76 6.05
CA ALA A 355 -18.20 2.59 7.22
C ALA A 355 -19.45 2.93 8.06
N MET A 356 -20.64 3.07 7.48
CA MET A 356 -21.84 3.44 8.24
C MET A 356 -22.21 2.42 9.33
N GLN A 357 -21.79 1.15 9.18
CA GLN A 357 -21.95 0.14 10.21
C GLN A 357 -21.31 0.54 11.55
N ILE A 358 -20.09 1.11 11.53
CA ILE A 358 -19.40 1.52 12.76
C ILE A 358 -19.99 2.76 13.39
N PHE A 359 -20.57 3.67 12.60
CA PHE A 359 -21.26 4.85 13.14
C PHE A 359 -22.63 4.51 13.77
N ARG A 360 -23.35 3.53 13.21
CA ARG A 360 -24.61 3.04 13.77
C ARG A 360 -24.44 2.20 15.04
N SER A 361 -23.31 1.50 15.20
CA SER A 361 -23.10 0.56 16.31
C SER A 361 -21.63 0.43 16.72
N PRO A 362 -20.96 1.51 17.17
CA PRO A 362 -19.52 1.51 17.38
C PRO A 362 -19.06 0.48 18.42
N LYS A 363 -19.76 0.38 19.55
CA LYS A 363 -19.44 -0.56 20.62
C LYS A 363 -19.51 -2.03 20.17
N LYS A 364 -20.44 -2.36 19.27
CA LYS A 364 -20.58 -3.72 18.71
C LYS A 364 -19.32 -4.15 17.96
N TYR A 365 -18.63 -3.20 17.35
CA TYR A 365 -17.44 -3.44 16.54
C TYR A 365 -16.12 -3.10 17.25
N GLY A 366 -16.17 -2.90 18.59
CA GLY A 366 -14.98 -2.66 19.41
C GLY A 366 -14.55 -1.20 19.52
N PHE A 367 -15.30 -0.25 18.94
CA PHE A 367 -15.01 1.19 19.03
C PHE A 367 -15.64 1.81 20.29
N THR A 368 -15.17 1.37 21.46
CA THR A 368 -15.78 1.71 22.77
C THR A 368 -15.58 3.16 23.18
N ASN A 369 -14.52 3.83 22.70
CA ASN A 369 -14.24 5.23 23.01
C ASN A 369 -14.84 6.22 21.99
N GLY A 370 -15.54 5.71 20.96
CA GLY A 370 -16.44 6.49 20.13
C GLY A 370 -16.09 6.50 18.64
N ALA A 371 -17.12 6.80 17.84
CA ALA A 371 -17.00 6.91 16.39
C ALA A 371 -16.76 8.36 15.90
N LEU A 372 -17.29 9.34 16.62
CA LEU A 372 -17.36 10.74 16.18
C LEU A 372 -16.26 11.63 16.79
N LYS A 373 -15.39 11.08 17.64
CA LYS A 373 -14.32 11.82 18.32
C LYS A 373 -12.97 11.42 17.74
N ALA A 374 -12.09 12.38 17.47
CA ALA A 374 -10.73 12.12 17.05
C ALA A 374 -9.90 11.55 18.20
N CYS A 375 -9.08 10.52 17.93
CA CYS A 375 -8.13 9.99 18.91
C CYS A 375 -6.99 10.99 19.19
N CYS A 376 -6.50 11.70 18.18
CA CYS A 376 -5.41 12.64 18.26
C CYS A 376 -5.90 14.03 17.83
N GLY A 377 -5.86 15.02 18.72
CA GLY A 377 -6.31 16.37 18.37
C GLY A 377 -6.29 17.36 19.53
N GLY A 378 -6.52 18.63 19.23
CA GLY A 378 -6.30 19.75 20.14
C GLY A 378 -7.35 20.01 21.22
N GLY A 379 -8.23 19.05 21.53
CA GLY A 379 -9.35 19.27 22.46
C GLY A 379 -10.58 19.88 21.78
N GLY A 380 -11.47 20.51 22.57
CA GLY A 380 -12.74 21.07 22.08
C GLY A 380 -13.81 20.02 21.73
N PRO A 381 -14.92 20.43 21.09
CA PRO A 381 -15.92 19.50 20.56
C PRO A 381 -15.26 18.42 19.70
N PHE A 382 -15.65 17.16 19.90
CA PHE A 382 -15.14 16.01 19.15
C PHE A 382 -13.60 15.82 19.14
N ASN A 383 -12.89 16.49 20.07
CA ASN A 383 -11.42 16.52 20.15
C ASN A 383 -10.75 17.02 18.85
N TYR A 384 -11.38 17.95 18.15
CA TYR A 384 -10.83 18.54 16.94
C TYR A 384 -10.64 20.05 17.09
N ASN A 385 -9.47 20.54 16.68
CA ASN A 385 -9.14 21.96 16.62
C ASN A 385 -8.12 22.19 15.49
N SER A 386 -8.49 22.97 14.47
CA SER A 386 -7.62 23.22 13.30
C SER A 386 -6.34 23.99 13.65
N SER A 387 -6.34 24.77 14.73
CA SER A 387 -5.15 25.49 15.22
C SER A 387 -4.20 24.60 16.03
N VAL A 388 -4.66 23.43 16.49
CA VAL A 388 -3.87 22.46 17.27
C VAL A 388 -4.09 21.07 16.66
N PRO A 389 -3.52 20.82 15.46
CA PRO A 389 -3.68 19.54 14.77
C PRO A 389 -3.01 18.40 15.55
N CYS A 390 -3.29 17.16 15.16
CA CYS A 390 -2.54 16.02 15.66
C CYS A 390 -1.03 16.22 15.44
N ALA A 391 -0.18 15.69 16.33
CA ALA A 391 1.26 15.91 16.38
C ALA A 391 1.71 17.33 16.79
N HIS A 392 0.79 18.29 16.99
CA HIS A 392 1.12 19.54 17.65
C HIS A 392 1.50 19.27 19.13
N PRO A 393 2.47 19.98 19.73
CA PRO A 393 2.88 19.75 21.13
C PRO A 393 1.74 19.83 22.16
N SER A 394 0.75 20.68 21.89
CA SER A 394 -0.46 20.85 22.73
C SER A 394 -1.62 19.92 22.35
N SER A 395 -1.44 19.00 21.40
CA SER A 395 -2.48 18.04 21.03
C SER A 395 -2.59 16.91 22.05
N ASN A 396 -3.79 16.36 22.19
CA ASN A 396 -4.08 15.22 23.06
C ASN A 396 -4.13 13.95 22.22
N LEU A 397 -3.36 12.94 22.63
CA LEU A 397 -3.37 11.60 22.04
C LEU A 397 -4.16 10.64 22.95
N CYS A 398 -5.05 9.85 22.36
CA CYS A 398 -5.79 8.82 23.07
C CYS A 398 -4.89 7.61 23.42
N LEU A 399 -5.16 6.94 24.54
CA LEU A 399 -4.36 5.79 24.99
C LEU A 399 -4.59 4.51 24.19
N GLN A 400 -5.76 4.35 23.57
CA GLN A 400 -6.17 3.12 22.89
C GLN A 400 -6.72 3.42 21.49
N PRO A 401 -5.87 3.71 20.49
CA PRO A 401 -6.31 4.08 19.14
C PRO A 401 -7.25 3.06 18.47
N HIS A 402 -7.12 1.78 18.81
CA HIS A 402 -7.97 0.70 18.26
C HIS A 402 -9.44 0.76 18.72
N THR A 403 -9.76 1.57 19.73
CA THR A 403 -11.12 1.78 20.25
C THR A 403 -11.79 3.04 19.70
N TYR A 404 -11.11 3.78 18.82
CA TYR A 404 -11.59 4.98 18.13
C TYR A 404 -11.73 4.72 16.64
N VAL A 405 -12.76 5.31 16.02
CA VAL A 405 -12.93 5.25 14.56
C VAL A 405 -12.05 6.29 13.85
N ASN A 406 -12.06 7.52 14.36
CA ASN A 406 -11.37 8.64 13.74
C ASN A 406 -10.01 8.90 14.39
N TRP A 407 -9.00 9.17 13.57
CA TRP A 407 -7.62 9.43 14.01
C TRP A 407 -7.40 10.90 14.35
N ASP A 408 -7.50 11.81 13.38
CA ASP A 408 -7.02 13.20 13.49
C ASP A 408 -8.08 14.28 13.20
N GLY A 409 -9.34 13.85 13.04
CA GLY A 409 -10.49 14.70 12.73
C GLY A 409 -10.96 14.63 11.29
N LEU A 410 -10.16 14.07 10.39
CA LEU A 410 -10.50 13.83 8.99
C LEU A 410 -10.30 12.36 8.62
N HIS A 411 -9.18 11.78 9.04
CA HIS A 411 -8.78 10.44 8.65
C HIS A 411 -9.16 9.39 9.69
N LEU A 412 -9.24 8.14 9.26
CA LEU A 412 -9.62 7.03 10.14
C LEU A 412 -8.41 6.36 10.80
N THR A 413 -8.66 5.69 11.93
CA THR A 413 -7.66 4.83 12.54
C THR A 413 -7.44 3.58 11.69
N GLN A 414 -6.27 2.96 11.83
CA GLN A 414 -5.99 1.65 11.23
C GLN A 414 -7.08 0.61 11.57
N ALA A 415 -7.63 0.66 12.79
CA ALA A 415 -8.68 -0.28 13.22
C ALA A 415 -9.97 -0.09 12.40
N ALA A 416 -10.37 1.16 12.17
CA ALA A 416 -11.50 1.47 11.30
C ALA A 416 -11.24 1.10 9.83
N TYR A 417 -10.05 1.39 9.28
CA TYR A 417 -9.70 0.95 7.93
C TYR A 417 -9.72 -0.58 7.79
N LYS A 418 -9.23 -1.32 8.79
CA LYS A 418 -9.30 -2.79 8.82
C LYS A 418 -10.75 -3.28 8.82
N PHE A 419 -11.63 -2.62 9.57
CA PHE A 419 -13.04 -2.95 9.60
C PHE A 419 -13.72 -2.71 8.24
N ILE A 420 -13.46 -1.56 7.63
CA ILE A 420 -14.00 -1.20 6.31
C ILE A 420 -13.52 -2.21 5.26
N TYR A 421 -12.22 -2.52 5.24
CA TYR A 421 -11.67 -3.58 4.39
C TYR A 421 -12.42 -4.91 4.57
N LYS A 422 -12.62 -5.39 5.81
CA LYS A 422 -13.38 -6.63 6.03
C LYS A 422 -14.81 -6.53 5.50
N SER A 423 -15.48 -5.40 5.72
CA SER A 423 -16.85 -5.19 5.22
C SER A 423 -16.91 -5.25 3.68
N LEU A 424 -15.92 -4.68 2.99
CA LEU A 424 -15.85 -4.67 1.53
C LEU A 424 -15.50 -6.03 0.93
N PHE A 425 -14.49 -6.71 1.49
CA PHE A 425 -13.88 -7.90 0.89
C PHE A 425 -14.39 -9.23 1.47
N GLN A 426 -15.03 -9.19 2.64
CA GLN A 426 -15.64 -10.36 3.31
C GLN A 426 -17.16 -10.17 3.51
N GLY A 427 -17.70 -9.00 3.14
CA GLY A 427 -19.11 -8.67 3.21
C GLY A 427 -19.67 -8.25 1.84
N PRO A 428 -20.91 -7.73 1.80
CA PRO A 428 -21.63 -7.47 0.56
C PRO A 428 -21.36 -6.08 -0.04
N TYR A 429 -20.41 -5.30 0.49
CA TYR A 429 -20.25 -3.87 0.17
C TYR A 429 -19.40 -3.62 -1.09
N THR A 430 -19.36 -4.57 -2.02
CA THR A 430 -18.74 -4.42 -3.34
C THR A 430 -19.68 -4.90 -4.43
N THR A 431 -19.73 -4.16 -5.55
CA THR A 431 -20.60 -4.47 -6.70
C THR A 431 -19.81 -4.42 -8.01
N PRO A 432 -19.56 -5.57 -8.68
CA PRO A 432 -19.84 -6.94 -8.21
C PRO A 432 -19.00 -7.32 -6.99
N GLN A 433 -19.36 -8.42 -6.29
CA GLN A 433 -18.63 -8.87 -5.11
C GLN A 433 -17.19 -9.29 -5.46
N PHE A 434 -16.21 -8.74 -4.74
CA PHE A 434 -14.79 -8.90 -5.06
C PHE A 434 -14.30 -10.37 -5.02
N ASN A 435 -14.76 -11.14 -4.03
CA ASN A 435 -14.39 -12.55 -3.86
C ASN A 435 -14.75 -13.40 -5.10
N HIS A 436 -15.91 -13.16 -5.72
CA HIS A 436 -16.34 -13.87 -6.92
C HIS A 436 -15.47 -13.55 -8.13
N VAL A 437 -15.00 -12.31 -8.24
CA VAL A 437 -14.12 -11.86 -9.32
C VAL A 437 -12.79 -12.60 -9.28
N CYS A 438 -12.17 -12.63 -8.10
CA CYS A 438 -10.86 -13.26 -7.91
C CYS A 438 -10.92 -14.79 -8.17
N HIS A 439 -11.90 -15.48 -7.61
CA HIS A 439 -12.07 -16.92 -7.86
C HIS A 439 -12.28 -17.25 -9.35
N THR A 440 -13.06 -16.44 -10.06
CA THR A 440 -13.30 -16.65 -11.50
C THR A 440 -12.01 -16.47 -12.31
N GLN A 441 -11.16 -15.53 -11.93
CA GLN A 441 -9.89 -15.27 -12.62
C GLN A 441 -8.88 -16.42 -12.42
N ILE A 442 -8.76 -16.95 -11.20
CA ILE A 442 -7.94 -18.12 -10.91
C ILE A 442 -8.43 -19.35 -11.71
N LEU A 443 -9.74 -19.57 -11.77
CA LEU A 443 -10.32 -20.68 -12.53
C LEU A 443 -10.06 -20.54 -14.04
N LYS A 444 -10.17 -19.34 -14.61
CA LYS A 444 -9.85 -19.08 -16.02
C LYS A 444 -8.38 -19.36 -16.34
N GLU A 445 -7.46 -18.95 -15.47
CA GLU A 445 -6.03 -19.26 -15.63
C GLU A 445 -5.77 -20.78 -15.55
N MET A 446 -6.40 -21.48 -14.60
CA MET A 446 -6.28 -22.94 -14.46
C MET A 446 -6.84 -23.71 -15.67
N VAL A 447 -7.98 -23.27 -16.23
CA VAL A 447 -8.60 -23.92 -17.41
C VAL A 447 -7.83 -23.60 -18.69
N GLY A 448 -7.31 -22.37 -18.85
CA GLY A 448 -6.48 -21.99 -20.00
C GLY A 448 -5.14 -22.75 -20.09
N LEU A 449 -4.60 -23.16 -18.93
CA LEU A 449 -3.43 -24.05 -18.83
C LEU A 449 -3.77 -25.52 -19.14
N SER A 450 -5.03 -25.94 -19.02
CA SER A 450 -5.49 -27.30 -19.35
C SER A 450 -5.71 -27.50 -20.85
N SER A 451 -5.95 -26.44 -21.61
CA SER A 451 -6.18 -26.51 -23.07
C SER A 451 -4.91 -26.44 -23.92
N SER A 452 -3.72 -26.43 -23.29
CA SER A 452 -2.42 -26.30 -23.96
C SER A 452 -1.50 -27.52 -23.74
N MET A 453 -2.06 -28.70 -23.41
CA MET A 453 -1.33 -29.98 -23.43
C MET A 453 -1.68 -30.83 -24.65
#